data_AF-A0A949L5R5-F1
#
_entry.id   AF-A0A949L5R5-F1
#
_cell.length_a   1.000
_cell.length_b   1.000
_cell.length_c   1.000
_cell.angle_alpha   90.00
_cell.angle_beta   90.00
_cell.angle_gamma   90.00
#
_symmetry.space_group_name_H-M   'P 1'
#
loop_
_entity.id
_entity.type
_entity.pdbx_description
1 polymer ?
#
loop_
_entity_poly.entity_id
_entity_poly.type
_entity_poly.pdbx_seq_one_letter_code
_entity_poly.pdbx_strand_id
1 'polypeptide(L)'
;MFKKFTNACVTIVNKYLPDPFLFAVILTFIVVLLGLALTGQGPMDMVKHWGNGFWALLAFSMQMVLILVTGSAMAQAPVFKKILQSIGSTAKSPASAVMITVFVALIACWINWGF
;
A
#
# COMPACT_ATOMS: atom_id res chain seq x y z
N MET A 1 27.78 9.53 -9.16
CA MET A 1 27.30 10.49 -8.14
C MET A 1 25.91 10.11 -7.61
N PHE A 2 24.91 9.92 -8.47
CA PHE A 2 23.54 9.55 -8.09
C PHE A 2 23.43 8.30 -7.19
N LYS A 3 24.13 7.20 -7.54
CA LYS A 3 24.11 5.94 -6.78
C LYS A 3 24.51 6.10 -5.29
N LYS A 4 25.51 6.93 -4.99
CA LYS A 4 25.97 7.16 -3.60
C LYS A 4 24.92 7.94 -2.80
N PHE A 5 24.31 8.94 -3.42
CA PHE A 5 23.23 9.72 -2.80
C PHE A 5 22.00 8.84 -2.55
N THR A 6 21.54 8.08 -3.55
CA THR A 6 20.44 7.14 -3.40
C THR A 6 20.70 6.13 -2.27
N ASN A 7 21.89 5.55 -2.21
CA ASN A 7 22.23 4.59 -1.15
C ASN A 7 22.27 5.24 0.25
N ALA A 8 22.69 6.50 0.36
CA ALA A 8 22.67 7.23 1.63
C ALA A 8 21.21 7.45 2.10
N CYS A 9 20.33 7.91 1.21
CA CYS A 9 18.90 8.07 1.52
C CYS A 9 18.25 6.72 1.90
N VAL A 10 18.50 5.66 1.13
CA VAL A 10 17.97 4.31 1.41
C VAL A 10 18.45 3.79 2.76
N THR A 11 19.71 4.04 3.13
CA THR A 11 20.26 3.61 4.42
C THR A 11 19.60 4.34 5.59
N ILE A 12 19.39 5.65 5.47
CA ILE A 12 18.73 6.45 6.49
C ILE A 12 17.28 5.99 6.66
N VAL A 13 16.53 5.84 5.56
CA VAL A 13 15.13 5.42 5.59
C VAL A 13 14.99 4.02 6.19
N ASN A 14 15.73 3.02 5.72
CA ASN A 14 15.63 1.66 6.27
C ASN A 14 16.03 1.58 7.74
N LYS A 15 16.92 2.46 8.21
CA LYS A 15 17.40 2.44 9.59
C LYS A 15 16.45 3.13 10.57
N TYR A 16 15.76 4.18 10.12
CA TYR A 16 14.98 5.04 11.01
C TYR A 16 13.48 5.02 10.76
N LEU A 17 13.01 4.52 9.60
CA LEU A 17 11.59 4.45 9.31
C LEU A 17 10.99 3.31 10.15
N PRO A 18 10.28 3.63 11.24
CA PRO A 18 9.61 2.63 12.05
C PRO A 18 8.45 2.03 11.27
N ASP A 19 7.94 0.91 11.79
CA ASP A 19 6.75 0.29 11.23
C ASP A 19 5.56 1.29 11.19
N PRO A 20 4.83 1.40 10.06
CA PRO A 20 3.68 2.29 9.94
C PRO A 20 2.61 2.11 11.04
N PHE A 21 2.44 0.88 11.53
CA PHE A 21 1.52 0.58 12.63
C PHE A 21 1.93 1.27 13.92
N LEU A 22 3.24 1.39 14.19
CA LEU A 22 3.75 2.09 15.37
C LEU A 22 3.28 3.54 15.39
N PHE A 23 3.34 4.24 14.25
CA PHE A 23 2.85 5.61 14.15
C PHE A 23 1.34 5.70 14.39
N ALA A 24 0.55 4.77 13.85
CA ALA A 24 -0.89 4.75 14.05
C ALA A 24 -1.26 4.59 15.55
N VAL A 25 -0.53 3.74 16.27
CA VAL A 25 -0.72 3.55 17.72
C VAL A 25 -0.33 4.81 18.49
N ILE A 26 0.84 5.40 18.22
CA ILE A 26 1.28 6.63 18.89
C ILE A 26 0.28 7.77 18.65
N LEU A 27 -0.15 7.95 17.39
CA LEU A 27 -1.14 8.98 17.04
C LEU A 27 -2.48 8.74 17.72
N THR A 28 -2.90 7.48 17.89
CA THR A 28 -4.12 7.16 18.65
C THR A 28 -4.06 7.73 20.07
N PHE A 29 -2.94 7.51 20.78
CA PHE A 29 -2.76 8.06 22.13
C PHE A 29 -2.71 9.59 22.13
N ILE A 30 -1.98 10.19 21.19
CA ILE A 30 -1.90 11.66 21.05
C ILE A 30 -3.30 12.25 20.84
N VAL A 31 -4.09 11.68 19.93
CA VAL A 31 -5.45 12.17 19.63
C VAL A 31 -6.36 12.03 20.84
N VAL A 32 -6.28 10.92 21.60
CA VAL A 32 -7.05 10.75 22.85
C VAL A 32 -6.68 11.85 23.85
N LEU A 33 -5.38 12.09 24.09
CA LEU A 33 -4.92 13.10 25.04
C LEU A 33 -5.35 14.52 24.62
N LEU A 34 -5.17 14.86 23.35
CA LEU A 34 -5.55 16.17 22.83
C LEU A 34 -7.07 16.37 22.80
N GLY A 35 -7.85 15.32 22.54
CA GLY A 35 -9.31 15.38 22.58
C GLY A 35 -9.83 15.71 23.99
N LEU A 36 -9.27 15.06 25.01
CA LEU A 36 -9.58 15.32 26.42
C LEU A 36 -9.14 16.73 26.85
N ALA A 37 -7.93 17.15 26.47
CA ALA A 37 -7.34 18.40 26.94
C ALA A 37 -7.84 19.66 26.22
N LEU A 38 -8.08 19.59 24.91
CA LEU A 38 -8.33 20.76 24.07
C LEU A 38 -9.78 20.86 23.56
N THR A 39 -10.49 19.74 23.41
CA THR A 39 -11.83 19.73 22.79
C THR A 39 -12.97 19.48 23.77
N GLY A 40 -12.65 19.31 25.06
CA GLY A 40 -13.65 19.10 26.13
C GLY A 40 -14.43 17.79 26.00
N GLN A 41 -13.92 16.82 25.23
CA GLN A 41 -14.55 15.52 25.04
C GLN A 41 -14.35 14.66 26.29
N GLY A 42 -15.36 13.87 26.66
CA GLY A 42 -15.24 12.92 27.75
C GLY A 42 -14.42 11.68 27.35
N PRO A 43 -13.82 10.95 28.32
CA PRO A 43 -13.12 9.69 28.04
C PRO A 43 -13.96 8.68 27.28
N MET A 44 -15.25 8.59 27.61
CA MET A 44 -16.18 7.67 26.94
C MET A 44 -16.45 8.09 25.49
N ASP A 45 -16.49 9.39 25.20
CA ASP A 45 -16.73 9.89 23.85
C ASP A 45 -15.52 9.64 22.96
N MET A 46 -14.29 9.80 23.49
CA MET A 46 -13.07 9.45 22.78
C MET A 46 -13.03 7.96 22.37
N VAL A 47 -13.49 7.06 23.24
CA VAL A 47 -13.61 5.62 22.91
C VAL A 47 -14.64 5.39 21.81
N LYS A 48 -15.80 6.05 21.86
CA LYS A 48 -16.83 5.95 20.81
C LYS A 48 -16.31 6.47 19.47
N HIS A 49 -15.61 7.61 19.45
CA HIS A 49 -15.03 8.17 18.23
C HIS A 49 -14.00 7.20 17.61
N TRP A 50 -13.12 6.65 18.43
CA TRP A 50 -12.14 5.66 17.98
C TRP A 50 -12.80 4.40 17.42
N GLY A 51 -13.76 3.83 18.15
CA GLY A 51 -14.48 2.62 17.74
C GLY A 51 -15.27 2.82 16.44
N ASN A 52 -16.03 3.91 16.32
CA ASN A 52 -16.80 4.20 15.11
C ASN A 52 -15.89 4.41 13.89
N GLY A 53 -14.76 5.09 14.06
CA GLY A 53 -13.76 5.27 13.00
C GLY A 53 -13.13 3.95 12.57
N PHE A 54 -12.80 3.07 13.53
CA PHE A 54 -12.23 1.76 13.25
C PHE A 54 -13.16 0.89 12.38
N TRP A 55 -14.46 0.84 12.71
CA TRP A 55 -15.42 0.07 11.93
C TRP A 55 -15.64 0.59 10.52
N ALA A 56 -15.59 1.91 10.32
CA ALA A 56 -15.63 2.50 8.98
C ALA A 56 -14.40 2.08 8.14
N LEU A 57 -13.22 2.05 8.76
CA LEU A 57 -11.99 1.59 8.12
C LEU A 57 -11.98 0.08 7.83
N LEU A 58 -12.70 -0.74 8.60
CA LEU A 58 -12.77 -2.19 8.37
C LEU A 58 -13.46 -2.53 7.05
N ALA A 59 -14.57 -1.87 6.73
CA ALA A 59 -15.25 -2.07 5.46
C ALA A 59 -14.35 -1.66 4.28
N PHE A 60 -13.69 -0.50 4.40
CA PHE A 60 -12.73 -0.03 3.41
C PHE A 60 -11.52 -0.98 3.26
N SER A 61 -10.93 -1.42 4.37
CA SER A 61 -9.77 -2.31 4.35
C SER A 61 -10.11 -3.67 3.75
N MET A 62 -11.29 -4.21 4.04
CA MET A 62 -11.78 -5.44 3.41
C MET A 62 -11.90 -5.29 1.89
N GLN A 63 -12.46 -4.17 1.41
CA GLN A 63 -12.54 -3.90 -0.03
C GLN A 63 -11.15 -3.84 -0.66
N MET A 64 -10.20 -3.13 -0.04
CA MET A 64 -8.82 -3.03 -0.53
C MET A 64 -8.09 -4.38 -0.51
N VAL A 65 -8.26 -5.18 0.54
CA VAL A 65 -7.69 -6.54 0.62
C VAL A 65 -8.26 -7.43 -0.49
N LEU A 66 -9.57 -7.39 -0.73
CA LEU A 66 -10.19 -8.16 -1.81
C LEU A 66 -9.66 -7.74 -3.18
N ILE A 67 -9.47 -6.44 -3.44
CA ILE A 67 -8.87 -5.94 -4.69
C ILE A 67 -7.48 -6.55 -4.91
N LEU A 68 -6.64 -6.57 -3.88
CA LEU A 68 -5.27 -7.12 -3.95
C LEU A 68 -5.26 -8.65 -4.07
N VAL A 69 -6.05 -9.35 -3.25
CA VAL A 69 -6.10 -10.82 -3.26
C VAL A 69 -6.69 -11.33 -4.57
N THR A 70 -7.77 -10.73 -5.06
CA THR A 70 -8.35 -11.13 -6.35
C THR A 70 -7.46 -10.76 -7.54
N GLY A 71 -6.81 -9.59 -7.51
CA GLY A 71 -5.83 -9.20 -8.53
C GLY A 71 -4.64 -10.17 -8.60
N SER A 72 -4.06 -10.51 -7.44
CA SER A 72 -2.97 -11.49 -7.36
C SER A 72 -3.42 -12.90 -7.75
N ALA A 73 -4.64 -13.32 -7.40
CA ALA A 73 -5.20 -14.59 -7.82
C ALA A 73 -5.41 -14.63 -9.35
N MET A 74 -5.92 -13.56 -9.95
CA MET A 74 -6.09 -13.42 -11.40
C MET A 74 -4.75 -13.52 -12.13
N ALA A 75 -3.73 -12.80 -11.67
CA ALA A 75 -2.39 -12.83 -12.25
C ALA A 75 -1.75 -14.24 -12.20
N GLN A 76 -2.06 -15.02 -11.17
CA GLN A 76 -1.56 -16.38 -10.99
C GLN A 76 -2.39 -17.44 -11.74
N ALA A 77 -3.58 -17.10 -12.20
CA ALA A 77 -4.44 -18.04 -12.91
C ALA A 77 -3.75 -18.56 -14.20
N PRO A 78 -3.91 -19.85 -14.55
CA PRO A 78 -3.15 -20.47 -15.64
C PRO A 78 -3.25 -19.76 -16.99
N VAL A 79 -4.41 -19.15 -17.27
CA VAL A 79 -4.66 -18.40 -18.52
C VAL A 79 -3.81 -17.12 -18.55
N PHE A 80 -3.92 -16.27 -17.54
CA PHE A 80 -3.18 -15.01 -17.46
C PHE A 80 -1.68 -15.23 -17.34
N LYS A 81 -1.25 -16.23 -16.55
CA LYS A 81 0.16 -16.60 -16.44
C LYS A 81 0.78 -16.95 -17.79
N LYS A 82 0.08 -17.73 -18.63
CA LYS A 82 0.55 -18.08 -19.99
C LYS A 82 0.63 -16.86 -20.89
N ILE A 83 -0.37 -15.98 -20.86
CA ILE A 83 -0.39 -14.74 -21.64
C ILE A 83 0.81 -13.86 -21.26
N LEU A 84 1.00 -13.60 -19.96
CA LEU A 84 2.11 -12.79 -19.46
C LEU A 84 3.47 -13.40 -19.81
N GLN A 85 3.62 -14.72 -19.73
CA GLN A 85 4.86 -15.41 -20.17
C GLN A 85 5.11 -15.26 -21.66
N SER A 86 4.07 -15.38 -22.49
CA SER A 86 4.19 -15.19 -23.94
C SER A 86 4.54 -13.76 -24.32
N ILE A 87 4.02 -12.76 -23.59
CA ILE A 87 4.37 -11.36 -23.81
C ILE A 87 5.81 -11.10 -23.34
N GLY A 88 6.17 -11.61 -22.16
CA GLY A 88 7.52 -11.46 -21.61
C GLY A 88 8.61 -12.09 -22.47
N SER A 89 8.35 -13.21 -23.13
CA SER A 89 9.32 -13.87 -24.02
C SER A 89 9.65 -13.07 -25.29
N THR A 90 8.87 -12.03 -25.61
CA THR A 90 9.17 -11.11 -26.72
C THR A 90 10.22 -10.06 -26.37
N ALA A 91 10.52 -9.87 -25.08
CA ALA A 91 11.54 -8.92 -24.63
C ALA A 91 12.96 -9.44 -24.92
N LYS A 92 13.62 -8.84 -25.92
CA LYS A 92 14.97 -9.27 -26.37
C LYS A 92 16.13 -8.44 -25.81
N SER A 93 15.84 -7.38 -25.06
CA SER A 93 16.84 -6.50 -24.45
C SER A 93 16.37 -5.93 -23.11
N PRO A 94 17.26 -5.48 -22.22
CA PRO A 94 16.86 -4.87 -20.94
C PRO A 94 15.93 -3.67 -21.10
N ALA A 95 16.16 -2.83 -22.11
CA ALA A 95 15.29 -1.70 -22.43
C ALA A 95 13.90 -2.17 -22.89
N SER A 96 13.84 -3.17 -23.76
CA SER A 96 12.58 -3.76 -24.22
C SER A 96 11.80 -4.42 -23.08
N ALA A 97 12.49 -5.08 -22.14
CA ALA A 97 11.87 -5.69 -20.96
C ALA A 97 11.18 -4.64 -20.08
N VAL A 98 11.86 -3.51 -19.81
CA VAL A 98 11.28 -2.41 -19.04
C VAL A 98 10.06 -1.82 -19.79
N MET A 99 10.18 -1.56 -21.09
CA MET A 99 9.10 -0.97 -21.88
C MET A 99 7.85 -1.85 -21.94
N ILE A 100 8.01 -3.16 -22.17
CA ILE A 100 6.89 -4.11 -22.19
C ILE A 100 6.26 -4.21 -20.81
N THR A 101 7.07 -4.28 -19.74
CA THR A 101 6.56 -4.35 -18.36
C THR A 101 5.75 -3.10 -18.02
N VAL A 102 6.26 -1.91 -18.33
CA VAL A 102 5.56 -0.64 -18.09
C VAL A 102 4.25 -0.57 -18.88
N PHE A 103 4.27 -0.96 -20.16
CA PHE A 103 3.07 -0.91 -20.99
C PHE A 103 1.98 -1.88 -20.52
N VAL A 104 2.35 -3.12 -20.20
CA VAL A 104 1.42 -4.12 -19.66
C VAL A 104 0.91 -3.68 -18.28
N ALA A 105 1.77 -3.14 -17.42
CA ALA A 105 1.36 -2.61 -16.13
C ALA A 105 0.36 -1.46 -16.28
N LEU A 106 0.61 -0.49 -17.18
CA LEU A 106 -0.32 0.61 -17.45
C LEU A 106 -1.72 0.12 -17.84
N ILE A 107 -1.81 -0.91 -18.68
CA ILE A 107 -3.09 -1.52 -19.07
C ILE A 107 -3.71 -2.25 -17.87
N ALA A 108 -2.91 -3.01 -17.11
CA ALA A 108 -3.39 -3.75 -15.95
C ALA A 108 -3.91 -2.82 -14.84
N CYS A 109 -3.27 -1.67 -14.61
CA CYS A 109 -3.71 -0.66 -13.65
C CYS A 109 -5.10 -0.09 -13.96
N TRP A 110 -5.53 -0.10 -15.24
CA TRP A 110 -6.89 0.30 -15.62
C TRP A 110 -7.94 -0.75 -15.25
N ILE A 111 -7.55 -2.01 -15.16
CA ILE A 111 -8.44 -3.14 -14.84
C ILE A 111 -8.48 -3.38 -13.33
N ASN A 112 -7.33 -3.25 -12.66
CA ASN A 112 -7.20 -3.36 -11.23
C ASN A 112 -6.38 -2.18 -10.73
N TRP A 113 -7.02 -1.25 -10.04
CA TRP A 113 -6.38 -0.05 -9.51
C TRP A 113 -5.30 -0.36 -8.44
N GLY A 114 -5.30 -1.57 -7.87
CA GLY A 114 -4.29 -2.04 -6.91
C GLY A 114 -3.10 -2.78 -7.54
N PHE A 115 -3.01 -2.85 -8.87
CA PHE A 115 -1.89 -3.43 -9.63
C PHE A 115 -0.81 -2.38 -9.91
#